data_AF-A0A137SJH6-F1
#
_entry.id   AF-A0A137SJH6-F1
#
_cell.length_a   1.000
_cell.length_b   1.000
_cell.length_c   1.000
_cell.angle_alpha   90.00
_cell.angle_beta   90.00
_cell.angle_gamma   90.00
#
_symmetry.space_group_name_H-M   'P 1'
#
loop_
_entity.id
_entity.type
_entity.pdbx_description
1 polymer ?
#
loop_
_entity_poly.entity_id
_entity_poly.type
_entity_poly.pdbx_seq_one_letter_code
_entity_poly.pdbx_strand_id
1 'polypeptide(L)'
;MKGKIISYISAKKFGFICGDDGESYFLHVSSLLDKANESKLVKDVVVEFEPTETSKGLAAKQVHVPDVNFKKQLVAFFTAKSNQPRYGHVVARHTLSTRFFKDQNEGRSHIKQLAADIGCNAILNTNVEKKTFSGGGEDFTMYSFSGDFALVTEDVPCNNDAQCDESVAIINTNITAVAGQFQRVNRKEIKAKAKQLRKFNPLLLLGAVVILGVVFAISM
;
A
#
# COMPACT_ATOMS: atom_id res chain seq x y z
N MET A 1 -21.12 -1.08 -27.80
CA MET A 1 -21.59 -0.42 -26.57
C MET A 1 -20.40 0.21 -25.86
N LYS A 2 -20.63 1.25 -25.04
CA LYS A 2 -19.62 1.85 -24.17
C LYS A 2 -19.92 1.53 -22.71
N GLY A 3 -18.88 1.57 -21.89
CA GLY A 3 -19.00 1.43 -20.44
C GLY A 3 -17.69 1.77 -19.74
N LYS A 4 -17.73 1.77 -18.41
CA LYS A 4 -16.58 2.07 -17.55
C LYS A 4 -16.11 0.85 -16.80
N ILE A 5 -14.80 0.65 -16.72
CA ILE A 5 -14.21 -0.40 -15.87
C ILE A 5 -14.47 -0.04 -14.40
N ILE A 6 -15.14 -0.94 -13.67
CA ILE A 6 -15.39 -0.75 -12.22
C ILE A 6 -14.37 -1.51 -11.36
N SER A 7 -13.84 -2.61 -11.88
CA SER A 7 -12.80 -3.38 -11.21
C SER A 7 -12.06 -4.28 -12.19
N TYR A 8 -10.77 -4.52 -11.93
CA TYR A 8 -9.97 -5.51 -12.64
C TYR A 8 -8.91 -6.08 -11.70
N ILE A 9 -8.73 -7.40 -11.72
CA ILE A 9 -7.74 -8.10 -10.90
C ILE A 9 -6.76 -8.80 -11.85
N SER A 10 -5.64 -8.15 -12.15
CA SER A 10 -4.66 -8.68 -13.13
C SER A 10 -4.15 -10.08 -12.76
N ALA A 11 -3.96 -10.38 -11.47
CA ALA A 11 -3.57 -11.73 -11.02
C ALA A 11 -4.58 -12.83 -11.39
N LYS A 12 -5.86 -12.48 -11.52
CA LYS A 12 -6.93 -13.42 -11.90
C LYS A 12 -7.41 -13.24 -13.35
N LYS A 13 -6.86 -12.25 -14.06
CA LYS A 13 -7.15 -11.93 -15.47
C LYS A 13 -8.63 -11.63 -15.77
N PHE A 14 -9.40 -11.19 -14.76
CA PHE A 14 -10.79 -10.81 -14.93
C PHE A 14 -11.15 -9.53 -14.17
N GLY A 15 -12.26 -8.92 -14.58
CA GLY A 15 -12.84 -7.72 -13.99
C GLY A 15 -14.30 -7.55 -14.40
N PHE A 16 -14.81 -6.33 -14.22
CA PHE A 16 -16.16 -5.96 -14.58
C PHE A 16 -16.20 -4.57 -15.21
N ILE A 17 -17.11 -4.41 -16.17
CA ILE A 17 -17.47 -3.15 -16.80
C ILE A 17 -18.91 -2.81 -16.41
N CYS A 18 -19.17 -1.57 -16.03
CA CYS A 18 -20.52 -1.03 -15.97
C CYS A 18 -20.85 -0.43 -17.34
N GLY A 19 -21.79 -1.01 -18.07
CA GLY A 19 -22.25 -0.49 -19.35
C GLY A 19 -22.96 0.86 -19.17
N ASP A 20 -23.04 1.63 -20.24
CA ASP A 20 -23.82 2.89 -20.24
C ASP A 20 -25.33 2.66 -20.05
N ASP A 21 -25.79 1.42 -20.18
CA ASP A 21 -27.14 0.96 -19.86
C ASP A 21 -27.34 0.64 -18.37
N GLY A 22 -26.28 0.71 -17.56
CA GLY A 22 -26.30 0.41 -16.12
C GLY A 22 -26.08 -1.06 -15.77
N GLU A 23 -25.91 -1.93 -16.76
CA GLU A 23 -25.71 -3.36 -16.53
C GLU A 23 -24.23 -3.69 -16.25
N SER A 24 -24.00 -4.81 -15.54
CA SER A 24 -22.65 -5.28 -15.22
C SER A 24 -22.21 -6.38 -16.18
N TYR A 25 -21.10 -6.14 -16.86
CA TYR A 25 -20.52 -7.06 -17.84
C TYR A 25 -19.23 -7.67 -17.30
N PHE A 26 -19.15 -9.00 -17.33
CA PHE A 26 -17.92 -9.72 -17.04
C PHE A 26 -16.85 -9.44 -18.10
N LEU A 27 -15.66 -9.05 -17.65
CA LEU A 27 -14.49 -8.78 -18.49
C LEU A 27 -13.41 -9.82 -18.20
N HIS A 28 -12.84 -10.40 -19.24
CA HIS A 28 -11.65 -11.26 -19.15
C HIS A 28 -10.60 -10.80 -20.16
N VAL A 29 -9.31 -10.93 -19.85
CA VAL A 29 -8.21 -10.48 -20.73
C VAL A 29 -8.29 -11.07 -22.15
N SER A 30 -8.82 -12.28 -22.29
CA SER A 30 -9.00 -12.93 -23.60
C SER A 30 -10.10 -12.30 -24.46
N SER A 31 -10.89 -11.38 -23.91
CA SER A 31 -11.94 -10.66 -24.63
C SER A 31 -11.46 -9.32 -25.18
N LEU A 32 -10.23 -8.91 -24.86
CA LEU A 32 -9.58 -7.74 -25.46
C LEU A 32 -9.24 -8.01 -26.93
N LEU A 33 -9.49 -7.02 -27.79
CA LEU A 33 -9.00 -7.02 -29.18
C LEU A 33 -7.47 -7.04 -29.23
N ASP A 34 -6.84 -6.26 -28.35
CA ASP A 34 -5.40 -6.23 -28.16
C ASP A 34 -5.04 -6.54 -26.70
N LYS A 35 -4.36 -7.67 -26.50
CA LYS A 35 -3.94 -8.16 -25.19
C LYS A 35 -2.83 -7.31 -24.57
N ALA A 36 -2.08 -6.54 -25.37
CA ALA A 36 -1.08 -5.61 -24.86
C ALA A 36 -1.69 -4.51 -23.99
N ASN A 37 -2.98 -4.21 -24.18
CA ASN A 37 -3.71 -3.22 -23.40
C ASN A 37 -4.20 -3.72 -22.02
N GLU A 38 -3.78 -4.91 -21.57
CA GLU A 38 -4.17 -5.40 -20.23
C GLU A 38 -3.78 -4.42 -19.12
N SER A 39 -2.61 -3.78 -19.22
CA SER A 39 -2.13 -2.80 -18.25
C SER A 39 -3.01 -1.55 -18.15
N LYS A 40 -3.80 -1.26 -19.19
CA LYS A 40 -4.73 -0.13 -19.26
C LYS A 40 -6.11 -0.47 -18.68
N LEU A 41 -6.33 -1.68 -18.19
CA LEU A 41 -7.58 -2.08 -17.52
C LEU A 41 -7.66 -1.54 -16.08
N VAL A 42 -7.69 -0.23 -15.99
CA VAL A 42 -7.73 0.55 -14.74
C VAL A 42 -9.15 1.02 -14.49
N LYS A 43 -9.51 1.17 -13.22
CA LYS A 43 -10.82 1.70 -12.82
C LYS A 43 -11.10 3.05 -13.51
N ASP A 44 -12.35 3.27 -13.87
CA ASP A 44 -12.89 4.48 -14.51
C ASP A 44 -12.44 4.70 -15.97
N VAL A 45 -11.61 3.82 -16.54
CA VAL A 45 -11.33 3.81 -18.00
C VAL A 45 -12.62 3.48 -18.75
N VAL A 46 -12.94 4.31 -19.73
CA VAL A 46 -14.05 4.07 -20.68
C VAL A 46 -13.56 3.14 -21.77
N VAL A 47 -14.32 2.07 -22.03
CA VAL A 47 -14.02 1.06 -23.05
C VAL A 47 -15.22 0.88 -23.99
N GLU A 48 -14.93 0.36 -25.17
CA GLU A 48 -15.94 -0.06 -26.14
C GLU A 48 -15.96 -1.59 -26.22
N PHE A 49 -17.15 -2.19 -26.27
CA PHE A 49 -17.31 -3.64 -26.29
C PHE A 49 -18.64 -4.08 -26.92
N GLU A 50 -18.72 -5.36 -27.24
CA GLU A 50 -19.93 -6.06 -27.65
C GLU A 50 -20.53 -6.80 -26.45
N PRO A 51 -21.77 -6.50 -26.04
CA PRO A 51 -22.45 -7.26 -25.00
C PRO A 51 -22.81 -8.65 -25.50
N THR A 52 -22.62 -9.68 -24.69
CA THR A 52 -22.94 -11.07 -25.04
C THR A 52 -23.52 -11.80 -23.82
N GLU A 53 -24.64 -12.47 -24.01
CA GLU A 53 -25.20 -13.37 -22.98
C GLU A 53 -24.38 -14.66 -22.88
N THR A 54 -24.11 -15.09 -21.66
CA THR A 54 -23.42 -16.34 -21.37
C THR A 54 -24.16 -17.10 -20.28
N SER A 55 -23.83 -18.37 -20.10
CA SER A 55 -24.35 -19.17 -18.98
C SER A 55 -24.04 -18.60 -17.58
N LYS A 56 -23.14 -17.62 -17.49
CA LYS A 56 -22.74 -16.94 -16.25
C LYS A 56 -23.25 -15.49 -16.17
N GLY A 57 -24.15 -15.09 -17.07
CA GLY A 57 -24.67 -13.73 -17.18
C GLY A 57 -24.03 -12.94 -18.33
N LEU A 58 -24.13 -11.62 -18.27
CA LEU A 58 -23.64 -10.70 -19.31
C LEU A 58 -22.11 -10.63 -19.31
N ALA A 59 -21.53 -10.70 -20.50
CA ALA A 59 -20.09 -10.59 -20.71
C ALA A 59 -19.77 -9.56 -21.79
N ALA A 60 -18.61 -8.93 -21.68
CA ALA A 60 -18.05 -8.05 -22.69
C ALA A 60 -17.14 -8.84 -23.63
N LYS A 61 -17.36 -8.71 -24.95
CA LYS A 61 -16.56 -9.29 -26.03
C LYS A 61 -16.02 -8.18 -26.94
N GLN A 62 -14.99 -8.52 -27.73
CA GLN A 62 -14.33 -7.60 -28.67
C GLN A 62 -14.00 -6.24 -28.02
N VAL A 63 -13.40 -6.29 -26.82
CA VAL A 63 -13.19 -5.11 -26.00
C VAL A 63 -12.06 -4.29 -26.58
N HIS A 64 -12.38 -3.07 -26.98
CA HIS A 64 -11.46 -2.04 -27.41
C HIS A 64 -11.16 -1.10 -26.23
N VAL A 65 -9.88 -0.99 -25.89
CA VAL A 65 -9.39 -0.05 -24.88
C VAL A 65 -8.75 1.12 -25.63
N PRO A 66 -9.26 2.36 -25.48
CA PRO A 66 -8.68 3.51 -26.16
C PRO A 66 -7.29 3.82 -25.62
N ASP A 67 -6.56 4.66 -26.34
CA ASP A 67 -5.34 5.23 -25.79
C ASP A 67 -5.68 6.22 -24.67
N VAL A 68 -5.08 6.01 -23.51
CA VAL A 68 -5.40 6.72 -22.27
C VAL A 68 -4.13 6.93 -21.47
N ASN A 69 -3.96 8.16 -21.00
CA ASN A 69 -2.87 8.52 -20.11
C ASN A 69 -3.33 8.41 -18.65
N PHE A 70 -2.36 8.15 -17.77
CA PHE A 70 -2.63 7.96 -16.35
C PHE A 70 -1.84 8.96 -15.53
N LYS A 71 -2.53 9.62 -14.62
CA LYS A 71 -1.89 10.33 -13.51
C LYS A 71 -1.79 9.41 -12.30
N LYS A 72 -0.77 9.63 -11.48
CA LYS A 72 -0.61 8.92 -10.21
C LYS A 72 -1.29 9.68 -9.09
N GLN A 73 -2.04 8.98 -8.27
CA GLN A 73 -2.73 9.56 -7.13
C GLN A 73 -2.45 8.75 -5.86
N LEU A 74 -2.30 9.42 -4.72
CA LEU A 74 -2.21 8.74 -3.43
C LEU A 74 -3.56 8.13 -3.05
N VAL A 75 -3.55 6.88 -2.61
CA VAL A 75 -4.74 6.25 -2.01
C VAL A 75 -4.99 6.80 -0.59
N ALA A 76 -6.22 6.68 -0.11
CA ALA A 76 -6.57 7.03 1.26
C ALA A 76 -5.80 6.17 2.28
N PHE A 77 -5.57 6.70 3.49
CA PHE A 77 -4.80 5.98 4.51
C PHE A 77 -5.42 4.64 4.89
N PHE A 78 -4.62 3.58 4.98
CA PHE A 78 -5.07 2.27 5.47
C PHE A 78 -3.98 1.46 6.17
N THR A 79 -4.41 0.41 6.88
CA THR A 79 -3.51 -0.59 7.47
C THR A 79 -3.91 -1.99 7.05
N ALA A 80 -2.95 -2.88 6.81
CA ALA A 80 -3.21 -4.25 6.41
C ALA A 80 -2.26 -5.24 7.10
N LYS A 81 -2.79 -6.43 7.42
CA LYS A 81 -1.97 -7.55 7.88
C LYS A 81 -1.17 -8.20 6.74
N SER A 82 -1.61 -8.05 5.48
CA SER A 82 -0.90 -8.56 4.31
C SER A 82 0.31 -7.70 3.97
N ASN A 83 1.31 -8.30 3.33
CA ASN A 83 2.50 -7.60 2.83
C ASN A 83 2.26 -6.84 1.51
N GLN A 84 1.08 -6.99 0.91
CA GLN A 84 0.65 -6.31 -0.30
C GLN A 84 -0.70 -5.61 -0.05
N PRO A 85 -0.92 -4.43 -0.64
CA PRO A 85 -2.21 -3.76 -0.57
C PRO A 85 -3.25 -4.52 -1.42
N ARG A 86 -4.55 -4.33 -1.10
CA ARG A 86 -5.63 -4.90 -1.93
C ARG A 86 -5.79 -4.16 -3.27
N TYR A 87 -5.49 -2.86 -3.27
CA TYR A 87 -5.59 -1.96 -4.42
C TYR A 87 -4.40 -0.99 -4.40
N GLY A 88 -4.02 -0.48 -5.57
CA GLY A 88 -2.88 0.41 -5.74
C GLY A 88 -1.52 -0.30 -5.76
N HIS A 89 -0.47 0.49 -5.95
CA HIS A 89 0.91 0.09 -6.14
C HIS A 89 1.80 0.75 -5.08
N VAL A 90 2.67 -0.04 -4.47
CA VAL A 90 3.63 0.46 -3.48
C VAL A 90 4.81 1.09 -4.21
N VAL A 91 5.06 2.38 -4.00
CA VAL A 91 6.14 3.14 -4.64
C VAL A 91 7.29 3.48 -3.68
N ALA A 92 7.06 3.39 -2.37
CA ALA A 92 8.11 3.43 -1.35
C ALA A 92 7.72 2.52 -0.18
N ARG A 93 8.70 1.92 0.50
CA ARG A 93 8.47 1.02 1.63
C ARG A 93 9.63 1.05 2.61
N HIS A 94 9.31 1.17 3.90
CA HIS A 94 10.27 1.01 4.99
C HIS A 94 9.67 0.27 6.18
N THR A 95 10.40 -0.68 6.75
CA THR A 95 9.96 -1.41 7.93
C THR A 95 10.39 -0.67 9.20
N LEU A 96 9.47 -0.52 10.14
CA LEU A 96 9.72 0.10 11.45
C LEU A 96 8.98 -0.66 12.55
N SER A 97 9.57 -0.65 13.76
CA SER A 97 8.88 -1.05 14.99
C SER A 97 8.87 0.11 15.98
N THR A 98 7.74 0.32 16.65
CA THR A 98 7.61 1.31 17.71
C THR A 98 8.40 0.89 18.95
N ARG A 99 8.63 1.85 19.84
CA ARG A 99 8.87 1.61 21.27
C ARG A 99 7.71 0.83 21.90
N PHE A 100 7.89 0.40 23.15
CA PHE A 100 6.88 -0.32 23.91
C PHE A 100 5.86 0.62 24.57
N PHE A 101 4.61 0.19 24.62
CA PHE A 101 3.48 0.89 25.24
C PHE A 101 2.75 -0.04 26.21
N LYS A 102 2.34 0.47 27.38
CA LYS A 102 1.49 -0.31 28.30
C LYS A 102 0.07 -0.44 27.75
N ASP A 103 -0.45 0.64 27.20
CA ASP A 103 -1.77 0.68 26.56
C ASP A 103 -1.68 0.37 25.06
N GLN A 104 -2.56 -0.52 24.58
CA GLN A 104 -2.56 -0.91 23.17
C GLN A 104 -3.11 0.19 22.25
N ASN A 105 -4.06 1.00 22.74
CA ASN A 105 -4.65 2.06 21.92
C ASN A 105 -3.65 3.19 21.70
N GLU A 106 -2.85 3.54 22.72
CA GLU A 106 -1.73 4.46 22.60
C GLU A 106 -0.74 3.98 21.53
N GLY A 107 -0.32 2.71 21.59
CA GLY A 107 0.60 2.16 20.59
C GLY A 107 0.02 2.10 19.17
N ARG A 108 -1.28 1.78 19.02
CA ARG A 108 -1.98 1.81 17.72
C ARG A 108 -2.12 3.23 17.16
N SER A 109 -2.37 4.21 18.01
CA SER A 109 -2.41 5.62 17.60
C SER A 109 -1.01 6.10 17.23
N HIS A 110 0.00 5.72 18.01
CA HIS A 110 1.39 6.09 17.77
C HIS A 110 1.92 5.56 16.44
N ILE A 111 1.71 4.28 16.11
CA ILE A 111 2.20 3.73 14.84
C ILE A 111 1.56 4.42 13.61
N LYS A 112 0.29 4.85 13.72
CA LYS A 112 -0.37 5.66 12.69
C LYS A 112 0.23 7.06 12.59
N GLN A 113 0.52 7.69 13.73
CA GLN A 113 1.18 8.99 13.75
C GLN A 113 2.57 8.92 13.11
N LEU A 114 3.35 7.86 13.39
CA LEU A 114 4.65 7.66 12.73
C LEU A 114 4.51 7.56 11.20
N ALA A 115 3.43 6.99 10.70
CA ALA A 115 3.21 6.90 9.26
C ALA A 115 2.95 8.28 8.65
N ALA A 116 2.12 9.09 9.32
CA ALA A 116 1.92 10.48 8.96
C ALA A 116 3.22 11.29 9.02
N ASP A 117 4.02 11.14 10.08
CA ASP A 117 5.30 11.84 10.27
C ASP A 117 6.34 11.48 9.20
N ILE A 118 6.30 10.25 8.68
CA ILE A 118 7.15 9.77 7.59
C ILE A 118 6.62 10.25 6.23
N GLY A 119 5.31 10.53 6.11
CA GLY A 119 4.64 10.81 4.84
C GLY A 119 4.12 9.56 4.12
N CYS A 120 3.95 8.44 4.84
CA CYS A 120 3.37 7.22 4.31
C CYS A 120 1.84 7.20 4.49
N ASN A 121 1.12 6.71 3.49
CA ASN A 121 -0.34 6.52 3.52
C ASN A 121 -0.75 5.07 3.76
N ALA A 122 0.17 4.15 4.05
CA ALA A 122 -0.18 2.79 4.41
C ALA A 122 0.77 2.18 5.44
N ILE A 123 0.24 1.25 6.25
CA ILE A 123 1.05 0.34 7.06
C ILE A 123 0.66 -1.09 6.71
N LEU A 124 1.52 -1.78 5.99
CA LEU A 124 1.34 -3.17 5.57
C LEU A 124 2.05 -4.11 6.56
N ASN A 125 1.81 -5.42 6.43
CA ASN A 125 2.47 -6.45 7.23
C ASN A 125 2.46 -6.16 8.75
N THR A 126 1.34 -5.64 9.26
CA THR A 126 1.27 -5.17 10.65
C THR A 126 1.40 -6.32 11.64
N ASN A 127 2.24 -6.15 12.67
CA ASN A 127 2.44 -7.11 13.75
C ASN A 127 2.48 -6.42 15.13
N VAL A 128 2.26 -7.20 16.18
CA VAL A 128 2.32 -6.75 17.59
C VAL A 128 3.20 -7.71 18.38
N GLU A 129 4.33 -7.20 18.87
CA GLU A 129 5.20 -7.85 19.83
C GLU A 129 4.67 -7.57 21.24
N LYS A 130 4.49 -8.62 22.06
CA LYS A 130 4.18 -8.51 23.49
C LYS A 130 5.41 -8.87 24.30
N LYS A 131 5.75 -8.06 25.29
CA LYS A 131 6.89 -8.32 26.18
C LYS A 131 6.52 -7.99 27.63
N THR A 132 6.78 -8.94 28.52
CA THR A 132 6.62 -8.72 29.97
C THR A 132 7.92 -8.16 30.54
N PHE A 133 7.77 -7.16 31.39
CA PHE A 133 8.84 -6.47 32.10
C PHE A 133 8.56 -6.56 33.59
N SER A 134 9.62 -6.65 34.39
CA SER A 134 9.53 -6.63 35.85
C SER A 134 10.09 -5.30 36.36
N GLY A 135 9.41 -4.68 37.32
CA GLY A 135 9.90 -3.45 37.94
C GLY A 135 9.03 -3.01 39.11
N GLY A 136 9.65 -2.64 40.23
CA GLY A 136 8.92 -2.26 41.45
C GLY A 136 8.24 -3.43 42.16
N GLY A 137 8.73 -4.66 41.96
CA GLY A 137 8.18 -5.87 42.58
C GLY A 137 7.01 -6.51 41.82
N GLU A 138 6.57 -5.91 40.71
CA GLU A 138 5.47 -6.41 39.88
C GLU A 138 5.89 -6.61 38.42
N ASP A 139 5.22 -7.57 37.77
CA ASP A 139 5.32 -7.83 36.34
C ASP A 139 4.23 -7.08 35.56
N PHE A 140 4.61 -6.47 34.45
CA PHE A 140 3.67 -5.81 33.56
C PHE A 140 4.02 -6.06 32.09
N THR A 141 3.00 -6.25 31.26
CA THR A 141 3.17 -6.45 29.81
C THR A 141 3.11 -5.13 29.07
N MET A 142 3.97 -4.96 28.07
CA MET A 142 3.93 -3.87 27.11
C MET A 142 3.92 -4.40 25.67
N TYR A 143 3.49 -3.55 24.75
CA TYR A 143 3.25 -3.87 23.35
C TYR A 143 4.13 -2.99 22.45
N SER A 144 4.80 -3.60 21.48
CA SER A 144 5.51 -2.91 20.40
C SER A 144 4.83 -3.26 19.08
N PHE A 145 4.49 -2.25 18.30
CA PHE A 145 3.81 -2.43 17.01
C PHE A 145 4.83 -2.31 15.88
N SER A 146 4.69 -3.11 14.84
CA SER A 146 5.56 -3.02 13.66
C SER A 146 4.77 -3.18 12.38
N GLY A 147 5.38 -2.75 11.28
CA GLY A 147 4.84 -2.92 9.94
C GLY A 147 5.74 -2.28 8.88
N ASP A 148 5.31 -2.47 7.64
CA ASP A 148 5.90 -1.88 6.45
C ASP A 148 5.16 -0.58 6.13
N PHE A 149 5.78 0.53 6.47
CA PHE A 149 5.31 1.88 6.18
C PHE A 149 5.50 2.13 4.69
N ALA A 150 4.39 2.32 3.98
CA ALA A 150 4.38 2.36 2.53
C ALA A 150 3.72 3.63 2.00
N LEU A 151 4.28 4.12 0.90
CA LEU A 151 3.61 5.07 0.02
C LEU A 151 2.93 4.27 -1.10
N VAL A 152 1.62 4.39 -1.20
CA VAL A 152 0.78 3.63 -2.13
C VAL A 152 0.05 4.59 -3.06
N THR A 153 0.15 4.34 -4.35
CA THR A 153 -0.50 5.12 -5.40
C THR A 153 -1.45 4.27 -6.22
N GLU A 154 -2.44 4.88 -6.83
CA GLU A 154 -3.22 4.28 -7.92
C GLU A 154 -3.07 5.12 -9.19
N ASP A 155 -3.26 4.46 -10.33
CA ASP A 155 -3.34 5.13 -11.61
C ASP A 155 -4.78 5.57 -11.84
N VAL A 156 -4.96 6.81 -12.29
CA VAL A 156 -6.26 7.41 -12.57
C VAL A 156 -6.24 7.92 -14.01
N PRO A 157 -7.25 7.60 -14.84
CA PRO A 157 -7.35 8.12 -16.20
C PRO A 157 -7.26 9.64 -16.21
N CYS A 158 -6.47 10.18 -17.14
CA CYS A 158 -6.23 11.59 -17.28
C CYS A 158 -6.22 11.99 -18.76
N ASN A 159 -6.82 13.14 -19.06
CA ASN A 159 -6.96 13.66 -20.42
C ASN A 159 -5.97 14.80 -20.71
N ASN A 160 -5.01 15.03 -19.81
CA ASN A 160 -4.05 16.12 -19.90
C ASN A 160 -2.65 15.61 -19.54
N ASP A 161 -1.76 15.60 -20.53
CA ASP A 161 -0.40 15.05 -20.40
C ASP A 161 0.43 15.82 -19.37
N ALA A 162 0.30 17.14 -19.32
CA ALA A 162 1.00 17.95 -18.33
C ALA A 162 0.60 17.58 -16.89
N GLN A 163 -0.68 17.22 -16.66
CA GLN A 163 -1.14 16.76 -15.34
C GLN A 163 -0.62 15.34 -15.02
N CYS A 164 -0.49 14.47 -16.02
CA CYS A 164 0.11 13.14 -15.84
C CYS A 164 1.57 13.29 -15.40
N ASP A 165 2.35 14.09 -16.11
CA ASP A 165 3.76 14.32 -15.85
C ASP A 165 3.98 14.98 -14.48
N GLU A 166 3.19 16.01 -14.17
CA GLU A 166 3.22 16.68 -12.87
C GLU A 166 2.92 15.70 -11.73
N SER A 167 1.93 14.82 -11.89
CA SER A 167 1.60 13.82 -10.88
C SER A 167 2.77 12.87 -10.60
N VAL A 168 3.50 12.46 -11.64
CA VAL A 168 4.68 11.60 -11.50
C VAL A 168 5.80 12.34 -10.77
N ALA A 169 6.03 13.61 -11.11
CA ALA A 169 7.02 14.44 -10.43
C ALA A 169 6.70 14.61 -8.94
N ILE A 170 5.43 14.88 -8.59
CA ILE A 170 4.97 14.99 -7.20
C ILE A 170 5.21 13.67 -6.43
N ILE A 171 4.87 12.53 -7.04
CA ILE A 171 5.10 11.22 -6.40
C ILE A 171 6.60 10.98 -6.18
N ASN A 172 7.46 11.31 -7.14
CA ASN A 172 8.91 11.18 -6.97
C ASN A 172 9.45 12.06 -5.84
N THR A 173 8.97 13.30 -5.73
CA THR A 173 9.30 14.17 -4.58
C THR A 173 8.86 13.54 -3.25
N ASN A 174 7.66 12.95 -3.19
CA ASN A 174 7.17 12.27 -1.99
C ASN A 174 8.01 11.04 -1.63
N ILE A 175 8.47 10.24 -2.61
CA ILE A 175 9.36 9.10 -2.39
C ILE A 175 10.67 9.57 -1.73
N THR A 176 11.28 10.63 -2.24
CA THR A 176 12.50 11.21 -1.66
C THR A 176 12.26 11.73 -0.24
N ALA A 177 11.14 12.42 -0.02
CA ALA A 177 10.77 12.94 1.29
C ALA A 177 10.58 11.81 2.32
N VAL A 178 9.86 10.74 1.94
CA VAL A 178 9.64 9.54 2.77
C VAL A 178 10.96 8.93 3.21
N ALA A 179 11.92 8.76 2.30
CA ALA A 179 13.23 8.20 2.64
C ALA A 179 13.97 9.05 3.69
N GLY A 180 13.94 10.38 3.54
CA GLY A 180 14.55 11.30 4.49
C GLY A 180 13.87 11.30 5.87
N GLN A 181 12.54 11.36 5.90
CA GLN A 181 11.77 11.37 7.15
C GLN A 181 11.86 10.04 7.90
N PHE A 182 11.84 8.92 7.17
CA PHE A 182 12.00 7.59 7.75
C PHE A 182 13.27 7.49 8.58
N GLN A 183 14.42 7.93 8.06
CA GLN A 183 15.68 7.87 8.80
C GLN A 183 15.61 8.64 10.12
N ARG A 184 15.00 9.82 10.11
CA ARG A 184 14.84 10.67 11.30
C ARG A 184 13.92 10.03 12.33
N VAL A 185 12.76 9.53 11.89
CA VAL A 185 11.75 8.93 12.76
C VAL A 185 12.25 7.60 13.34
N ASN A 186 12.81 6.73 12.49
CA ASN A 186 13.30 5.42 12.89
C ASN A 186 14.43 5.52 13.94
N ARG A 187 15.36 6.46 13.77
CA ARG A 187 16.42 6.71 14.78
C ARG A 187 15.86 7.09 16.15
N LYS A 188 14.82 7.94 16.18
CA LYS A 188 14.15 8.34 17.43
C LYS A 188 13.48 7.14 18.10
N GLU A 189 12.76 6.33 17.33
CA GLU A 189 12.07 5.14 17.85
C GLU A 189 13.04 4.07 18.35
N ILE A 190 14.10 3.77 17.60
CA ILE A 190 15.15 2.83 18.03
C ILE A 190 15.78 3.30 19.35
N LYS A 191 16.13 4.60 19.45
CA LYS A 191 16.70 5.16 20.68
C LYS A 191 15.73 5.06 21.86
N ALA A 192 14.45 5.33 21.64
CA ALA A 192 13.42 5.23 22.68
C ALA A 192 13.21 3.77 23.14
N LYS A 193 13.08 2.83 22.20
CA LYS A 193 12.94 1.39 22.49
C LYS A 193 14.16 0.85 23.24
N ALA A 194 15.37 1.21 22.81
CA ALA A 194 16.61 0.82 23.48
C ALA A 194 16.70 1.37 24.92
N LYS A 195 16.27 2.61 25.15
CA LYS A 195 16.20 3.19 26.50
C LYS A 195 15.24 2.42 27.42
N GLN A 196 14.08 2.01 26.91
CA GLN A 196 13.13 1.19 27.67
C GLN A 196 13.71 -0.20 27.99
N LEU A 197 14.30 -0.87 27.01
CA LEU A 197 14.93 -2.18 27.20
C LEU A 197 16.04 -2.14 28.26
N ARG A 198 16.92 -1.13 28.21
CA ARG A 198 18.00 -0.95 29.20
C ARG A 198 17.46 -0.69 30.61
N LYS A 199 16.38 0.07 30.74
CA LYS A 199 15.76 0.37 32.05
C LYS A 199 15.29 -0.89 32.77
N PHE A 200 14.74 -1.84 32.03
CA PHE A 200 14.10 -3.03 32.62
C PHE A 200 14.92 -4.32 32.48
N ASN A 201 16.01 -4.31 31.71
CA ASN A 201 16.94 -5.43 31.63
C ASN A 201 18.39 -4.93 31.38
N PRO A 202 19.14 -4.59 32.43
CA PRO A 202 20.49 -4.04 32.31
C PRO A 202 21.54 -5.04 31.81
N LEU A 203 21.26 -6.35 31.81
CA LEU A 203 22.16 -7.43 31.35
C LEU A 203 22.13 -7.67 29.82
N LEU A 204 21.23 -7.02 29.07
CA LEU A 204 20.99 -7.26 27.63
C LEU A 204 22.05 -6.62 26.69
N LEU A 205 23.28 -6.39 27.17
CA LEU A 205 24.35 -5.68 26.45
C LEU A 205 25.22 -6.57 25.54
N LEU A 206 24.97 -7.88 25.46
CA LEU A 206 25.87 -8.80 24.74
C LEU A 206 25.42 -9.25 23.34
N GLY A 207 24.28 -8.82 22.78
CA GLY A 207 23.81 -9.46 21.55
C GLY A 207 22.75 -8.79 20.68
N ALA A 208 22.66 -7.46 20.61
CA ALA A 208 21.68 -6.81 19.72
C ALA A 208 22.27 -5.63 18.93
N VAL A 209 23.20 -5.94 18.04
CA VAL A 209 23.41 -5.17 16.81
C VAL A 209 23.06 -6.12 15.67
N VAL A 210 22.38 -5.59 14.65
CA VAL A 210 21.89 -6.25 13.43
C VAL A 210 20.48 -6.87 13.56
N ILE A 211 19.46 -6.01 13.48
CA ILE A 211 18.25 -6.39 12.71
C ILE A 211 18.48 -5.82 11.32
N LEU A 212 18.62 -6.73 10.34
CA LEU A 212 18.82 -6.43 8.93
C LEU A 212 17.81 -5.39 8.45
N GLY A 213 18.32 -4.25 7.98
CA GLY A 213 17.65 -3.53 6.91
C GLY A 213 17.82 -4.36 5.65
N VAL A 214 16.84 -5.22 5.33
CA VAL A 214 16.76 -5.81 3.99
C VAL A 214 16.32 -4.69 3.05
N VAL A 215 17.32 -4.04 2.45
CA VAL A 215 17.13 -3.20 1.27
C VAL A 215 16.84 -4.16 0.12
N PHE A 216 15.58 -4.35 -0.23
CA PHE A 216 15.25 -4.86 -1.56
C PHE A 216 15.52 -3.72 -2.55
N ALA A 217 16.72 -3.71 -3.11
CA ALA A 217 16.96 -3.06 -4.38
C ALA A 217 16.14 -3.84 -5.42
N ILE A 218 15.02 -3.26 -5.85
CA ILE A 218 14.37 -3.70 -7.08
C ILE A 218 15.21 -3.08 -8.19
N SER A 219 16.15 -3.85 -8.73
CA SER A 219 16.78 -3.54 -10.01
C SER A 219 15.74 -3.75 -11.12
N MET A 220 15.80 -2.84 -12.09
CA MET A 220 15.03 -2.79 -13.34
C MET A 220 14.93 -4.13 -14.06
#